data_AF-A0A6L3N1Q4-F1
#
_entry.id   AF-A0A6L3N1Q4-F1
#
_cell.length_a   1.000
_cell.length_b   1.000
_cell.length_c   1.000
_cell.angle_alpha   90.00
_cell.angle_beta   90.00
_cell.angle_gamma   90.00
#
_symmetry.space_group_name_H-M   'P 1'
#
loop_
_entity.id
_entity.type
_entity.pdbx_description
1 polymer ?
#
loop_
_entity_poly.entity_id
_entity_poly.type
_entity_poly.pdbx_seq_one_letter_code
_entity_poly.pdbx_strand_id
1 'polypeptide(L)'
;MACNGISLATEIAPDRHHRKYEEFVMSIVATYTFALQHGGHATFYIARNGCPSGAALYFLAAHLADGDGSLADRFHRANKAAELTSADGHDDLSYRYAVDLDGHLHAFRHDGELLEWDQFFSGHYAEFINGHAPLKVLGDGVLKHVKTPGTGGSYEWVTRGQLVRRHAAAMETLSLQCERFPERADVIAGYRGDVDALALSLQRYNEGEDVE
;
A
#
# COMPACT_ATOMS: atom_id res chain seq x y z
N MET A 1 16.11 47.31 -57.15
CA MET A 1 14.71 47.03 -57.52
C MET A 1 14.54 45.52 -57.43
N ALA A 2 14.00 45.03 -56.31
CA ALA A 2 12.59 44.67 -56.10
C ALA A 2 12.25 43.32 -56.77
N CYS A 3 11.54 42.35 -56.20
CA CYS A 3 11.05 42.00 -54.86
C CYS A 3 10.33 40.63 -55.01
N ASN A 4 10.17 39.92 -53.89
CA ASN A 4 9.10 38.96 -53.54
C ASN A 4 9.17 37.45 -53.84
N GLY A 5 8.99 36.71 -52.73
CA GLY A 5 8.15 35.50 -52.60
C GLY A 5 8.90 34.18 -52.74
N ILE A 6 8.77 33.15 -51.89
CA ILE A 6 7.74 32.78 -50.91
C ILE A 6 8.42 31.86 -49.86
N SER A 7 8.14 32.08 -48.57
CA SER A 7 8.44 31.17 -47.46
C SER A 7 7.71 29.84 -47.61
N LEU A 8 8.40 28.73 -47.37
CA LEU A 8 7.75 27.50 -46.91
C LEU A 8 8.38 27.10 -45.57
N ALA A 9 7.95 27.80 -44.51
CA ALA A 9 8.05 27.26 -43.17
C ALA A 9 7.03 26.13 -43.09
N THR A 10 7.49 24.88 -43.13
CA THR A 10 6.66 23.74 -42.73
C THR A 10 6.45 23.87 -41.23
N GLU A 11 5.32 24.49 -40.85
CA GLU A 11 4.72 24.32 -39.53
C GLU A 11 4.57 22.82 -39.28
N ILE A 12 5.51 22.25 -38.52
CA ILE A 12 5.27 21.00 -37.82
C ILE A 12 4.27 21.36 -36.73
N ALA A 13 2.98 21.18 -37.05
CA ALA A 13 1.91 21.25 -36.08
C ALA A 13 2.29 20.34 -34.89
N PRO A 14 2.25 20.84 -33.64
CA PRO A 14 2.44 19.97 -32.49
C PRO A 14 1.26 19.00 -32.46
N ASP A 15 1.60 17.73 -32.62
CA ASP A 15 0.70 16.60 -32.56
C ASP A 15 -0.15 16.67 -31.28
N ARG A 16 -1.45 16.98 -31.46
CA ARG A 16 -2.45 17.05 -30.39
C ARG A 16 -2.76 15.68 -29.78
N HIS A 17 -2.10 14.59 -30.21
CA HIS A 17 -2.32 13.26 -29.66
C HIS A 17 -1.61 12.99 -28.31
N HIS A 18 -0.73 13.88 -27.83
CA HIS A 18 -0.06 13.67 -26.54
C HIS A 18 -0.86 14.13 -25.31
N ARG A 19 -1.95 14.90 -25.49
CA ARG A 19 -2.81 15.37 -24.37
C ARG A 19 -3.86 14.38 -23.89
N LYS A 20 -4.17 13.33 -24.66
CA LYS A 20 -5.21 12.35 -24.30
C LYS A 20 -4.73 11.24 -23.37
N TYR A 21 -3.42 10.96 -23.31
CA TYR A 21 -2.90 9.89 -22.45
C TYR A 21 -2.73 10.32 -20.99
N GLU A 22 -2.60 11.62 -20.71
CA GLU A 22 -2.59 12.15 -19.34
C GLU A 22 -4.00 12.38 -18.77
N GLU A 23 -5.01 12.54 -19.63
CA GLU A 23 -6.42 12.72 -19.25
C GLU A 23 -7.17 11.37 -19.08
N PHE A 24 -6.55 10.27 -19.55
CA PHE A 24 -6.98 8.88 -19.34
C PHE A 24 -6.43 8.26 -18.04
N VAL A 25 -6.00 9.09 -17.08
CA VAL A 25 -6.15 8.76 -15.65
C VAL A 25 -7.65 8.82 -15.34
N MET A 26 -8.37 7.89 -15.97
CA MET A 26 -9.80 7.80 -16.09
C MET A 26 -10.43 7.78 -14.69
N SER A 27 -11.67 8.26 -14.62
CA SER A 27 -12.64 8.00 -13.56
C SER A 27 -12.91 6.49 -13.43
N ILE A 28 -11.88 5.69 -13.14
CA ILE A 28 -11.99 4.29 -12.80
C ILE A 28 -12.42 4.27 -11.36
N VAL A 29 -13.70 4.01 -11.17
CA VAL A 29 -14.35 4.02 -9.86
C VAL A 29 -14.27 2.62 -9.25
N ALA A 30 -14.05 2.56 -7.94
CA ALA A 30 -13.95 1.30 -7.21
C ALA A 30 -14.47 1.40 -5.79
N THR A 31 -14.89 0.25 -5.25
CA THR A 31 -15.16 0.09 -3.83
C THR A 31 -14.13 -0.78 -3.12
N TYR A 32 -13.90 -0.48 -1.85
CA TYR A 32 -12.98 -1.16 -0.95
C TYR A 32 -13.76 -1.53 0.32
N THR A 33 -14.09 -2.80 0.45
CA THR A 33 -14.89 -3.33 1.56
C THR A 33 -13.99 -4.08 2.53
N PHE A 34 -14.12 -3.79 3.81
CA PHE A 34 -13.32 -4.40 4.87
C PHE A 34 -14.24 -5.05 5.90
N ALA A 35 -13.95 -6.30 6.27
CA ALA A 35 -14.59 -6.94 7.42
C ALA A 35 -14.19 -6.23 8.73
N LEU A 36 -15.14 -6.09 9.65
CA LEU A 36 -14.92 -5.46 10.96
C LEU A 36 -14.92 -6.51 12.07
N GLN A 37 -14.05 -6.33 13.08
CA GLN A 37 -13.84 -7.32 14.15
C GLN A 37 -15.11 -7.65 14.95
N HIS A 38 -16.05 -6.71 15.04
CA HIS A 38 -17.31 -6.88 15.76
C HIS A 38 -18.49 -7.23 14.84
N GLY A 39 -18.19 -7.68 13.61
CA GLY A 39 -19.17 -8.00 12.58
C GLY A 39 -19.50 -6.82 11.66
N GLY A 40 -20.05 -7.15 10.49
CA GLY A 40 -20.36 -6.18 9.44
C GLY A 40 -19.15 -5.79 8.60
N HIS A 41 -19.35 -4.80 7.72
CA HIS A 41 -18.35 -4.33 6.77
C HIS A 41 -18.34 -2.80 6.68
N ALA A 42 -17.16 -2.23 6.48
CA ALA A 42 -16.99 -0.84 6.07
C ALA A 42 -16.66 -0.81 4.57
N THR A 43 -17.45 -0.10 3.77
CA THR A 43 -17.21 0.05 2.32
C THR A 43 -16.83 1.48 2.02
N PHE A 44 -15.71 1.64 1.33
CA PHE A 44 -15.22 2.94 0.86
C PHE A 44 -15.32 3.02 -0.65
N TYR A 45 -15.85 4.13 -1.15
CA TYR A 45 -15.89 4.48 -2.56
C TYR A 45 -14.76 5.44 -2.91
N ILE A 46 -14.06 5.18 -4.02
CA ILE A 46 -13.08 6.11 -4.59
C ILE A 46 -13.39 6.28 -6.09
N ALA A 47 -13.65 7.52 -6.49
CA ALA A 47 -14.08 7.86 -7.85
C ALA A 47 -12.95 7.88 -8.91
N ARG A 48 -11.73 7.50 -8.55
CA ARG A 48 -10.55 7.59 -9.43
C ARG A 48 -9.53 6.52 -9.08
N ASN A 49 -8.72 6.14 -10.08
CA ASN A 49 -7.61 5.20 -9.91
C ASN A 49 -8.02 3.86 -9.24
N GLY A 50 -9.23 3.38 -9.49
CA GLY A 50 -9.71 2.10 -8.99
C GLY A 50 -9.10 0.88 -9.65
N CYS A 51 -8.25 1.03 -10.67
CA CYS A 51 -7.54 -0.07 -11.32
C CYS A 51 -6.54 -0.74 -10.37
N PRO A 52 -6.03 -1.95 -10.69
CA PRO A 52 -5.22 -2.72 -9.73
C PRO A 52 -3.98 -1.97 -9.22
N SER A 53 -3.30 -1.22 -10.09
CA SER A 53 -2.12 -0.44 -9.69
C SER A 53 -2.47 0.75 -8.79
N GLY A 54 -3.64 1.37 -8.99
CA GLY A 54 -4.12 2.44 -8.11
C GLY A 54 -4.64 1.91 -6.77
N ALA A 55 -5.38 0.80 -6.78
CA ALA A 55 -5.80 0.10 -5.59
C ALA A 55 -4.61 -0.33 -4.71
N ALA A 56 -3.55 -0.85 -5.34
CA ALA A 56 -2.31 -1.21 -4.65
C ALA A 56 -1.67 -0.01 -3.94
N LEU A 57 -1.74 1.19 -4.52
CA LEU A 57 -1.26 2.42 -3.86
C LEU A 57 -2.10 2.78 -2.63
N TYR A 58 -3.43 2.63 -2.71
CA TYR A 58 -4.32 2.89 -1.57
C TYR A 58 -4.13 1.88 -0.43
N PHE A 59 -3.95 0.60 -0.75
CA PHE A 59 -3.59 -0.42 0.23
C PHE A 59 -2.20 -0.19 0.83
N LEU A 60 -1.21 0.17 0.01
CA LEU A 60 0.14 0.49 0.49
C LEU A 60 0.11 1.70 1.43
N ALA A 61 -0.64 2.76 1.10
CA ALA A 61 -0.81 3.91 1.97
C ALA A 61 -1.45 3.53 3.31
N ALA A 62 -2.46 2.65 3.30
CA ALA A 62 -3.08 2.12 4.51
C ALA A 62 -2.12 1.23 5.33
N HIS A 63 -1.28 0.45 4.66
CA HIS A 63 -0.29 -0.42 5.29
C HIS A 63 0.83 0.36 5.99
N LEU A 64 1.29 1.44 5.34
CA LEU A 64 2.34 2.31 5.86
C LEU A 64 1.84 3.36 6.86
N ALA A 65 0.52 3.53 7.01
CA ALA A 65 -0.04 4.51 7.92
C ALA A 65 0.19 4.10 9.38
N ASP A 66 0.84 4.99 10.13
CA ASP A 66 1.04 4.82 11.56
C ASP A 66 -0.29 4.92 12.33
N GLY A 67 -0.31 4.29 13.51
CA GLY A 67 -1.38 4.40 14.49
C GLY A 67 -2.26 3.17 14.63
N ASP A 68 -2.90 3.08 15.79
CA ASP A 68 -3.75 1.96 16.17
C ASP A 68 -5.04 1.90 15.32
N GLY A 69 -5.63 0.71 15.32
CA GLY A 69 -6.89 0.43 14.63
C GLY A 69 -6.76 -0.65 13.56
N SER A 70 -7.92 -0.98 12.99
CA SER A 70 -8.04 -1.96 11.91
C SER A 70 -7.42 -1.45 10.62
N LEU A 71 -7.24 -2.35 9.64
CA LEU A 71 -6.83 -1.95 8.29
C LEU A 71 -7.83 -0.97 7.66
N ALA A 72 -9.13 -1.11 7.95
CA ALA A 72 -10.17 -0.18 7.49
C ALA A 72 -9.95 1.24 8.04
N ASP A 73 -9.62 1.37 9.33
CA ASP A 73 -9.35 2.67 9.96
C ASP A 73 -8.13 3.33 9.31
N ARG A 74 -7.05 2.56 9.13
CA ARG A 74 -5.85 3.04 8.44
C ARG A 74 -6.12 3.42 6.99
N PHE A 75 -6.95 2.63 6.29
CA PHE A 75 -7.33 2.91 4.91
C PHE A 75 -8.09 4.24 4.80
N HIS A 76 -9.07 4.48 5.67
CA HIS A 76 -9.81 5.73 5.67
C HIS A 76 -8.91 6.93 5.97
N ARG A 77 -8.02 6.82 6.97
CA ARG A 77 -7.10 7.91 7.35
C ARG A 77 -6.08 8.23 6.25
N ALA A 78 -5.50 7.20 5.62
CA ALA A 78 -4.49 7.35 4.60
C ALA A 78 -5.07 7.89 3.27
N ASN A 79 -6.30 7.50 2.95
CA ASN A 79 -6.92 7.76 1.66
C ASN A 79 -8.02 8.81 1.80
N LYS A 80 -7.66 10.09 1.87
CA LYS A 80 -8.61 11.22 2.06
C LYS A 80 -9.71 11.34 0.99
N ALA A 81 -9.54 10.68 -0.16
CA ALA A 81 -10.53 10.63 -1.23
C ALA A 81 -11.55 9.50 -1.06
N ALA A 82 -11.39 8.65 -0.05
CA ALA A 82 -12.28 7.55 0.27
C ALA A 82 -13.53 8.06 0.99
N GLU A 83 -14.68 7.88 0.35
CA GLU A 83 -15.99 8.18 0.90
C GLU A 83 -16.60 6.91 1.51
N LEU A 84 -17.07 6.98 2.76
CA LEU A 84 -17.78 5.85 3.37
C LEU A 84 -19.17 5.73 2.72
N THR A 85 -19.51 4.55 2.21
CA THR A 85 -20.74 4.29 1.47
C THR A 85 -21.35 2.93 1.83
N SER A 86 -22.57 2.66 1.34
CA SER A 86 -23.17 1.33 1.37
C SER A 86 -22.60 0.43 0.26
N ALA A 87 -22.62 -0.88 0.48
CA ALA A 87 -22.10 -1.86 -0.48
C ALA A 87 -22.80 -1.78 -1.87
N ASP A 88 -24.10 -1.46 -1.86
CA ASP A 88 -24.93 -1.37 -3.07
C ASP A 88 -25.17 0.09 -3.51
N GLY A 89 -24.37 1.04 -3.03
CA GLY A 89 -24.58 2.47 -3.28
C GLY A 89 -24.19 2.96 -4.68
N HIS A 90 -23.53 2.12 -5.48
CA HIS A 90 -22.90 2.51 -6.74
C HIS A 90 -23.03 1.42 -7.82
N ASP A 91 -23.69 1.77 -8.93
CA ASP A 91 -23.91 0.89 -10.09
C ASP A 91 -22.82 1.05 -11.18
N ASP A 92 -22.02 2.11 -11.11
CA ASP A 92 -21.02 2.49 -12.12
C ASP A 92 -19.63 1.91 -11.86
N LEU A 93 -19.52 0.91 -10.98
CA LEU A 93 -18.26 0.36 -10.49
C LEU A 93 -17.47 -0.38 -11.56
N SER A 94 -16.18 -0.02 -11.72
CA SER A 94 -15.25 -0.78 -12.57
C SER A 94 -14.57 -1.92 -11.82
N TYR A 95 -14.31 -1.73 -10.52
CA TYR A 95 -13.60 -2.68 -9.67
C TYR A 95 -14.24 -2.77 -8.28
N ARG A 96 -14.10 -3.94 -7.65
CA ARG A 96 -14.47 -4.19 -6.25
C ARG A 96 -13.32 -4.90 -5.56
N TYR A 97 -12.97 -4.45 -4.36
CA TYR A 97 -11.95 -5.05 -3.52
C TYR A 97 -12.57 -5.36 -2.17
N ALA A 98 -12.49 -6.62 -1.74
CA ALA A 98 -13.03 -7.07 -0.46
C ALA A 98 -11.93 -7.72 0.37
N VAL A 99 -11.69 -7.20 1.58
CA VAL A 99 -10.66 -7.68 2.51
C VAL A 99 -11.32 -8.23 3.77
N ASP A 100 -10.93 -9.43 4.18
CA ASP A 100 -11.39 -10.04 5.42
C ASP A 100 -10.56 -9.60 6.65
N LEU A 101 -10.79 -10.24 7.81
CA LEU A 101 -10.10 -9.91 9.05
C LEU A 101 -8.64 -10.34 9.07
N ASP A 102 -8.29 -11.35 8.28
CA ASP A 102 -6.94 -11.91 8.20
C ASP A 102 -6.10 -11.21 7.10
N GLY A 103 -6.71 -10.24 6.40
CA GLY A 103 -6.06 -9.50 5.33
C GLY A 103 -6.12 -10.20 3.98
N HIS A 104 -6.94 -11.25 3.83
CA HIS A 104 -7.18 -11.90 2.55
C HIS A 104 -8.04 -10.99 1.69
N LEU A 105 -7.55 -10.67 0.50
CA LEU A 105 -8.16 -9.79 -0.49
C LEU A 105 -8.74 -10.62 -1.64
N HIS A 106 -10.01 -10.35 -1.94
CA HIS A 106 -10.66 -10.72 -3.20
C HIS A 106 -10.80 -9.47 -4.07
N ALA A 107 -10.24 -9.51 -5.28
CA ALA A 107 -10.37 -8.41 -6.23
C ALA A 107 -11.17 -8.84 -7.45
N PHE A 108 -12.16 -8.01 -7.80
CA PHE A 108 -13.07 -8.25 -8.90
C PHE A 108 -13.03 -7.08 -9.88
N ARG A 109 -13.17 -7.40 -11.16
CA ARG A 109 -13.32 -6.44 -12.26
C ARG A 109 -14.68 -6.65 -12.89
N HIS A 110 -15.37 -5.56 -13.20
CA HIS A 110 -16.64 -5.64 -13.90
C HIS A 110 -16.41 -5.91 -15.39
N ASP A 111 -17.01 -6.97 -15.92
CA ASP A 111 -17.10 -7.21 -17.35
C ASP A 111 -18.35 -6.51 -17.90
N GLY A 112 -18.15 -5.41 -18.61
CA GLY A 112 -19.24 -4.62 -19.20
C GLY A 112 -19.99 -5.34 -20.33
N GLU A 113 -19.42 -6.37 -20.95
CA GLU A 113 -20.07 -7.13 -22.02
C GLU A 113 -20.98 -8.22 -21.46
N LEU A 114 -20.55 -8.88 -20.38
CA LEU A 114 -21.28 -9.97 -19.74
C LEU A 114 -22.16 -9.52 -18.56
N LEU A 115 -22.01 -8.27 -18.09
CA LEU A 115 -22.64 -7.76 -16.87
C LEU A 115 -22.31 -8.61 -15.63
N GLU A 116 -21.12 -9.21 -15.62
CA GLU A 116 -20.64 -10.12 -14.57
C GLU A 116 -19.40 -9.57 -13.88
N TRP A 117 -19.15 -10.04 -12.66
CA TRP A 117 -17.94 -9.74 -11.90
C TRP A 117 -16.94 -10.88 -12.03
N ASP A 118 -15.80 -10.60 -12.65
CA ASP A 118 -14.70 -11.55 -12.79
C ASP A 118 -13.68 -11.36 -11.65
N GLN A 119 -13.40 -12.44 -10.92
CA GLN A 119 -12.39 -12.40 -9.85
C GLN A 119 -11.00 -12.61 -10.45
N PHE A 120 -10.19 -11.56 -10.49
CA PHE A 120 -8.85 -11.61 -11.08
C PHE A 120 -7.73 -11.80 -10.05
N PHE A 121 -8.03 -11.68 -8.74
CA PHE A 121 -7.07 -11.90 -7.67
C PHE A 121 -7.72 -12.52 -6.42
N SER A 122 -6.97 -13.41 -5.76
CA SER A 122 -7.25 -13.92 -4.42
C SER A 122 -5.93 -14.19 -3.71
N GLY A 123 -5.73 -13.61 -2.53
CA GLY A 123 -4.48 -13.72 -1.77
C GLY A 123 -4.40 -12.63 -0.71
N HIS A 124 -3.31 -12.55 0.02
CA HIS A 124 -3.15 -11.51 1.04
C HIS A 124 -2.96 -10.13 0.37
N TYR A 125 -3.51 -9.05 0.95
CA TYR A 125 -3.42 -7.70 0.35
C TYR A 125 -1.97 -7.22 0.14
N ALA A 126 -1.01 -7.72 0.91
CA ALA A 126 0.41 -7.42 0.74
C ALA A 126 0.98 -8.04 -0.56
N GLU A 127 0.54 -9.23 -0.94
CA GLU A 127 0.90 -9.86 -2.21
C GLU A 127 0.32 -9.07 -3.38
N PHE A 128 -0.92 -8.61 -3.24
CA PHE A 128 -1.55 -7.71 -4.21
C PHE A 128 -0.75 -6.41 -4.38
N ILE A 129 -0.29 -5.80 -3.28
CA ILE A 129 0.59 -4.63 -3.33
C ILE A 129 1.87 -4.98 -4.10
N ASN A 130 2.54 -6.09 -3.78
CA ASN A 130 3.78 -6.47 -4.46
C ASN A 130 3.60 -6.71 -5.97
N GLY A 131 2.47 -7.30 -6.38
CA GLY A 131 2.18 -7.61 -7.77
C GLY A 131 1.72 -6.41 -8.60
N HIS A 132 1.11 -5.40 -7.98
CA HIS A 132 0.43 -4.32 -8.70
C HIS A 132 0.94 -2.90 -8.40
N ALA A 133 1.63 -2.67 -7.27
CA ALA A 133 2.18 -1.35 -6.97
C ALA A 133 3.33 -1.01 -7.92
N PRO A 134 3.39 0.22 -8.45
CA PRO A 134 4.54 0.65 -9.24
C PRO A 134 5.84 0.56 -8.44
N LEU A 135 6.87 -0.09 -9.00
CA LEU A 135 8.17 -0.32 -8.32
C LEU A 135 8.78 0.94 -7.72
N LYS A 136 8.61 2.10 -8.37
CA LYS A 136 9.09 3.40 -7.88
C LYS A 136 8.50 3.81 -6.52
N VAL A 137 7.33 3.30 -6.15
CA VAL A 137 6.63 3.63 -4.90
C VAL A 137 6.97 2.64 -3.79
N LEU A 138 7.30 1.39 -4.14
CA LEU A 138 7.74 0.39 -3.18
C LEU A 138 9.09 0.74 -2.53
N GLY A 139 9.88 1.63 -3.15
CA GLY A 139 11.03 2.31 -2.55
C GLY A 139 11.98 1.40 -1.76
N ASP A 140 11.68 1.30 -0.46
CA ASP A 140 12.33 0.48 0.56
C ASP A 140 12.24 -1.06 0.35
N GLY A 141 11.55 -1.52 -0.69
CA GLY A 141 11.46 -2.93 -1.09
C GLY A 141 10.03 -3.48 -1.06
N VAL A 142 9.87 -4.71 -1.58
CA VAL A 142 8.60 -5.44 -1.53
C VAL A 142 8.20 -5.76 -0.09
N LEU A 143 6.92 -5.92 0.18
CA LEU A 143 6.44 -6.43 1.46
C LEU A 143 6.84 -7.90 1.59
N LYS A 144 7.46 -8.27 2.70
CA LYS A 144 7.77 -9.67 3.02
C LYS A 144 7.11 -10.07 4.32
N HIS A 145 6.68 -11.32 4.37
CA HIS A 145 6.11 -11.92 5.57
C HIS A 145 7.25 -12.40 6.47
N VAL A 146 7.56 -11.63 7.52
CA VAL A 146 8.69 -11.92 8.41
C VAL A 146 8.21 -11.99 9.84
N LYS A 147 8.89 -12.84 10.63
CA LYS A 147 8.67 -12.90 12.07
C LYS A 147 9.34 -11.70 12.72
N THR A 148 8.58 -10.88 13.44
CA THR A 148 9.15 -9.76 14.20
C THR A 148 8.99 -9.89 15.70
N PRO A 149 9.88 -9.26 16.48
CA PRO A 149 9.83 -9.28 17.93
C PRO A 149 8.85 -8.21 18.41
N GLY A 150 7.94 -8.55 19.33
CA GLY A 150 7.05 -7.56 19.97
C GLY A 150 5.60 -8.02 20.16
N THR A 151 5.10 -8.94 19.34
CA THR A 151 3.72 -9.45 19.41
C THR A 151 3.71 -10.98 19.45
N GLY A 152 4.20 -11.57 20.55
CA GLY A 152 4.06 -13.02 20.78
C GLY A 152 4.66 -13.95 19.70
N GLY A 153 5.59 -13.45 18.88
CA GLY A 153 6.14 -14.18 17.75
C GLY A 153 5.25 -14.22 16.50
N SER A 154 4.32 -13.27 16.35
CA SER A 154 3.51 -13.11 15.15
C SER A 154 4.37 -12.75 13.93
N TYR A 155 4.00 -13.28 12.78
CA TYR A 155 4.50 -12.81 11.51
C TYR A 155 3.76 -11.55 11.09
N GLU A 156 4.45 -10.65 10.39
CA GLU A 156 3.85 -9.47 9.80
C GLU A 156 4.42 -9.23 8.40
N TRP A 157 3.63 -8.59 7.56
CA TRP A 157 4.10 -8.06 6.29
C TRP A 157 4.78 -6.72 6.53
N VAL A 158 6.05 -6.59 6.15
CA VAL A 158 6.81 -5.33 6.29
C VAL A 158 7.75 -5.14 5.12
N THR A 159 8.10 -3.88 4.86
CA THR A 159 9.20 -3.50 3.99
C THR A 159 10.51 -3.49 4.76
N ARG A 160 11.64 -3.62 4.04
CA ARG A 160 12.98 -3.46 4.64
C ARG A 160 13.12 -2.13 5.37
N GLY A 161 12.59 -1.05 4.80
CA GLY A 161 12.70 0.28 5.36
C GLY A 161 11.94 0.45 6.68
N GLN A 162 10.77 -0.20 6.83
CA GLN A 162 10.08 -0.25 8.13
C GLN A 162 10.96 -0.93 9.19
N LEU A 163 11.56 -2.07 8.87
CA LEU A 163 12.48 -2.76 9.78
C LEU A 163 13.71 -1.91 10.13
N VAL A 164 14.31 -1.22 9.15
CA VAL A 164 15.45 -0.32 9.38
C VAL A 164 15.08 0.83 10.32
N ARG A 165 13.93 1.47 10.10
CA ARG A 165 13.44 2.56 10.97
C ARG A 165 13.17 2.07 12.39
N ARG A 166 12.51 0.91 12.54
CA ARG A 166 12.24 0.31 13.86
C ARG A 166 13.52 -0.06 14.58
N HIS A 167 14.50 -0.66 13.89
CA HIS A 167 15.80 -0.98 14.46
C HIS A 167 16.55 0.28 14.92
N ALA A 168 16.57 1.34 14.11
CA ALA A 168 17.20 2.62 14.49
C ALA A 168 16.54 3.24 15.73
N ALA A 169 15.20 3.25 15.81
CA ALA A 169 14.47 3.75 16.97
C ALA A 169 14.73 2.91 18.23
N ALA A 170 14.83 1.58 18.10
CA ALA A 170 15.17 0.68 19.20
C ALA A 170 16.60 0.93 19.72
N MET A 171 17.57 1.16 18.82
CA MET A 171 18.94 1.51 19.20
C MET A 171 19.00 2.85 19.95
N GLU A 172 18.28 3.86 19.47
CA GLU A 172 18.20 5.17 20.14
C GLU A 172 17.60 5.03 21.54
N THR A 173 16.51 4.26 21.66
CA THR A 173 15.88 3.97 22.95
C THR A 173 16.84 3.23 23.89
N LEU A 174 17.55 2.21 23.42
CA LEU A 174 18.54 1.50 24.22
C LEU A 174 19.65 2.43 24.72
N SER A 175 20.19 3.30 23.85
CA SER A 175 21.23 4.27 24.21
C SER A 175 20.74 5.18 25.32
N LEU A 176 19.53 5.73 25.18
CA LEU A 176 18.92 6.61 26.18
C LEU A 176 18.73 5.90 27.54
N GLN A 177 18.33 4.63 27.53
CA GLN A 177 18.14 3.85 28.77
C GLN A 177 19.47 3.54 29.46
N CYS A 178 20.52 3.23 28.69
CA CYS A 178 21.87 3.03 29.21
C CYS A 178 22.42 4.30 29.87
N GLU A 179 22.19 5.46 29.28
CA GLU A 179 22.65 6.75 29.81
C GLU A 179 21.86 7.19 31.04
N ARG A 180 20.53 7.04 31.00
CA ARG A 180 19.64 7.60 32.02
C ARG A 180 19.49 6.72 33.25
N PHE A 181 19.56 5.40 33.09
CA PHE A 181 19.32 4.42 34.15
C PHE A 181 20.29 3.24 34.09
N PRO A 182 21.62 3.48 34.17
CA PRO A 182 22.63 2.42 34.05
C PRO A 182 22.49 1.32 35.12
N GLU A 183 21.87 1.62 36.25
CA GLU A 183 21.61 0.68 37.33
C GLU A 183 20.52 -0.36 37.01
N ARG A 184 19.67 -0.11 36.01
CA ARG A 184 18.54 -0.99 35.65
C ARG A 184 18.96 -2.04 34.62
N ALA A 185 19.93 -2.88 34.99
CA ALA A 185 20.52 -3.88 34.11
C ALA A 185 19.48 -4.79 33.42
N ASP A 186 18.46 -5.25 34.15
CA ASP A 186 17.42 -6.13 33.60
C ASP A 186 16.57 -5.44 32.52
N VAL A 187 16.26 -4.15 32.72
CA VAL A 187 15.51 -3.35 31.75
C VAL A 187 16.35 -3.10 30.50
N ILE A 188 17.62 -2.75 30.67
CA ILE A 188 18.57 -2.56 29.56
C ILE A 188 18.74 -3.86 28.76
N ALA A 189 18.79 -5.01 29.44
CA ALA A 189 18.87 -6.31 28.77
C ALA A 189 17.63 -6.57 27.90
N GLY A 190 16.44 -6.17 28.34
CA GLY A 190 15.21 -6.21 27.53
C GLY A 190 15.33 -5.40 26.24
N TYR A 191 15.69 -4.12 26.33
CA TYR A 191 15.89 -3.27 25.15
C TYR A 191 16.99 -3.79 24.21
N ARG A 192 18.06 -4.37 24.75
CA ARG A 192 19.10 -5.01 23.93
C ARG A 192 18.53 -6.23 23.19
N GLY A 193 17.71 -7.05 23.86
CA GLY A 193 16.99 -8.15 23.23
C GLY A 193 16.10 -7.70 22.07
N ASP A 194 15.39 -6.58 22.21
CA ASP A 194 14.57 -6.01 21.13
C ASP A 194 15.41 -5.57 19.93
N VAL A 195 16.56 -4.92 20.16
CA VAL A 195 17.52 -4.52 19.12
C VAL A 195 18.05 -5.75 18.39
N ASP A 196 18.53 -6.76 19.11
CA ASP A 196 19.10 -7.99 18.54
C ASP A 196 18.05 -8.74 17.71
N ALA A 197 16.80 -8.78 18.18
CA ALA A 197 15.72 -9.47 17.50
C ALA A 197 15.25 -8.72 16.22
N LEU A 198 15.27 -7.38 16.21
CA LEU A 198 15.06 -6.58 14.99
C LEU A 198 16.22 -6.75 14.00
N ALA A 199 17.46 -6.83 14.48
CA ALA A 199 18.63 -7.11 13.64
C ALA A 199 18.51 -8.48 12.95
N LEU A 200 18.07 -9.51 13.68
CA LEU A 200 17.80 -10.83 13.13
C LEU A 200 16.67 -10.79 12.07
N SER A 201 15.61 -10.03 12.33
CA SER A 201 14.50 -9.88 11.37
C SER A 201 14.97 -9.20 10.07
N LEU A 202 15.82 -8.17 10.18
CA LEU A 202 16.47 -7.52 9.04
C LEU A 202 17.36 -8.49 8.25
N GLN A 203 18.13 -9.34 8.94
CA GLN A 203 18.97 -10.34 8.30
C GLN A 203 18.11 -11.32 7.47
N ARG A 204 17.08 -11.93 8.08
CA ARG A 204 16.16 -12.86 7.41
C ARG A 204 15.48 -12.25 6.19
N TYR A 205 15.03 -10.99 6.32
CA TYR A 205 14.44 -10.25 5.21
C TYR A 205 15.39 -10.21 3.99
N ASN A 206 16.68 -9.93 4.23
CA ASN A 206 17.69 -9.82 3.17
C ASN A 206 18.06 -11.18 2.57
N GLU A 207 18.08 -12.24 3.39
CA GLU A 207 18.40 -13.61 2.96
C GLU A 207 17.29 -14.25 2.13
N GLY A 208 16.08 -13.68 2.13
CA GLY A 208 14.98 -14.18 1.32
C GLY A 208 14.31 -15.42 1.90
N GLU A 209 14.39 -15.61 3.22
CA GLU A 209 13.54 -16.55 3.94
C GLU A 209 12.09 -16.03 3.93
N ASP A 210 11.45 -16.10 2.77
CA ASP A 210 10.01 -15.93 2.64
C ASP A 210 9.40 -17.26 3.12
N VAL A 211 8.64 -17.22 4.23
CA VAL A 211 7.96 -18.41 4.74
C VAL A 211 6.72 -18.63 3.88
N GLU A 212 6.70 -19.76 3.14
CA GLU A 212 5.52 -20.27 2.39
C GLU A 212 4.27 -20.40 3.27
#